data_AF-A0A359ETW2-F1
#
_entry.id   AF-A0A359ETW2-F1
#
_cell.length_a   1.000
_cell.length_b   1.000
_cell.length_c   1.000
_cell.angle_alpha   90.00
_cell.angle_beta   90.00
_cell.angle_gamma   90.00
#
_symmetry.space_group_name_H-M   'P 1'
#
loop_
_entity.id
_entity.type
_entity.pdbx_description
1 polymer ?
#
loop_
_entity_poly.entity_id
_entity_poly.type
_entity_poly.pdbx_seq_one_letter_code
_entity_poly.pdbx_strand_id
1 'polypeptide(L)'
;MEKKNKLATKWLFTKNKSCSCTMPGVWRAVSFCDGCAVIFHSPLGCAHVATLMDLGAQYRLIGDHQDENRDTVPLISSNLQEKDCIFGGVEKLRGCIAHVMETWQPQCLFIATSCVAGVIGDDVQQEAEDAEAKYDIPVLCVPYGGFLGGEYSDGYFQTVRLIMERFIKPQPKVPGRVLLFGDQMGPCGQYAREVKRLLSYFGLDVKWQFPGYVPFAEWSELSTASLLIPLSYAGQTQGGLEKAAAEWAERFGTQSICDVYPVGWQNTCTWLRKI
;
A
#
# COMPACT_ATOMS: atom_id res chain seq x y z
N MET A 1 -30.54 0.30 27.82
CA MET A 1 -31.40 0.31 26.62
C MET A 1 -30.52 0.17 25.39
N GLU A 2 -30.34 -1.06 24.89
CA GLU A 2 -29.66 -1.32 23.63
C GLU A 2 -30.47 -0.73 22.47
N LYS A 3 -29.89 0.22 21.73
CA LYS A 3 -30.41 0.58 20.41
C LYS A 3 -30.10 -0.57 19.45
N LYS A 4 -31.03 -1.53 19.33
CA LYS A 4 -31.02 -2.49 18.22
C LYS A 4 -31.04 -1.71 16.91
N ASN A 5 -29.94 -1.81 16.16
CA ASN A 5 -29.79 -1.24 14.83
C ASN A 5 -30.87 -1.86 13.91
N LYS A 6 -31.93 -1.09 13.65
CA LYS A 6 -33.21 -1.55 13.07
C LYS A 6 -33.17 -1.87 11.57
N LEU A 7 -31.97 -2.02 10.98
CA LEU A 7 -31.77 -2.15 9.53
C LEU A 7 -31.13 -3.48 9.10
N ALA A 8 -30.78 -4.37 10.03
CA ALA A 8 -30.23 -5.68 9.70
C ALA A 8 -31.30 -6.57 9.05
N THR A 9 -31.33 -6.60 7.71
CA THR A 9 -32.05 -7.62 6.93
C THR A 9 -31.06 -8.69 6.49
N LYS A 10 -31.54 -9.85 5.99
CA LYS A 10 -30.69 -10.89 5.38
C LYS A 10 -29.74 -10.32 4.30
N TRP A 11 -30.09 -9.18 3.70
CA TRP A 11 -29.43 -8.60 2.53
C TRP A 11 -28.74 -7.27 2.81
N LEU A 12 -28.96 -6.66 3.98
CA LEU A 12 -28.35 -5.38 4.36
C LEU A 12 -27.99 -5.44 5.84
N PHE A 13 -26.71 -5.70 6.12
CA PHE A 13 -26.21 -5.76 7.49
C PHE A 13 -25.73 -4.40 8.00
N THR A 14 -25.24 -3.53 7.11
CA THR A 14 -24.77 -2.18 7.46
C THR A 14 -25.05 -1.20 6.31
N LYS A 15 -25.49 0.01 6.64
CA LYS A 15 -25.74 1.09 5.66
C LYS A 15 -24.50 1.97 5.42
N ASN A 16 -23.61 2.04 6.42
CA ASN A 16 -22.51 3.01 6.48
C ASN A 16 -21.17 2.32 6.78
N LYS A 17 -20.78 1.30 6.02
CA LYS A 17 -19.41 0.79 6.11
C LYS A 17 -18.53 1.60 5.16
N SER A 18 -17.61 2.37 5.73
CA SER A 18 -16.58 3.05 4.95
C SER A 18 -15.50 2.03 4.58
N CYS A 19 -15.76 1.23 3.55
CA CYS A 19 -14.82 0.25 3.02
C CYS A 19 -14.66 0.47 1.52
N SER A 20 -13.41 0.38 1.05
CA SER A 20 -13.07 0.35 -0.38
C SER A 20 -12.69 -1.07 -0.78
N CYS A 21 -12.65 -1.36 -2.08
CA CYS A 21 -12.17 -2.65 -2.57
C CYS A 21 -10.63 -2.74 -2.45
N THR A 22 -10.09 -3.89 -2.83
CA THR A 22 -8.66 -4.19 -2.75
C THR A 22 -7.80 -3.31 -3.65
N MET A 23 -8.31 -2.84 -4.80
CA MET A 23 -7.50 -2.10 -5.78
C MET A 23 -6.91 -0.78 -5.25
N PRO A 24 -7.67 0.13 -4.60
CA PRO A 24 -7.08 1.30 -3.96
C PRO A 24 -6.09 0.94 -2.84
N GLY A 25 -6.21 -0.25 -2.23
CA GLY A 25 -5.23 -0.76 -1.27
C GLY A 25 -3.89 -1.06 -1.92
N VAL A 26 -3.91 -1.71 -3.10
CA VAL A 26 -2.71 -1.94 -3.92
C VAL A 26 -2.07 -0.61 -4.28
N TRP A 27 -2.87 0.32 -4.81
CA TRP A 27 -2.41 1.66 -5.17
C TRP A 27 -1.74 2.37 -4.00
N ARG A 28 -2.36 2.39 -2.82
CA ARG A 28 -1.78 3.05 -1.64
C ARG A 28 -0.42 2.48 -1.25
N ALA A 29 -0.21 1.18 -1.39
CA ALA A 29 1.04 0.54 -1.02
C ALA A 29 2.23 0.96 -1.92
N VAL A 30 1.98 1.52 -3.12
CA VAL A 30 3.03 1.83 -4.09
C VAL A 30 2.93 3.23 -4.72
N SER A 31 1.93 4.03 -4.36
CA SER A 31 1.60 5.31 -5.01
C SER A 31 2.75 6.33 -5.01
N PHE A 32 3.67 6.25 -4.05
CA PHE A 32 4.83 7.16 -3.90
C PHE A 32 6.17 6.41 -3.90
N CYS A 33 6.22 5.27 -4.60
CA CYS A 33 7.44 4.49 -4.75
C CYS A 33 8.09 4.81 -6.10
N ASP A 34 8.88 5.89 -6.14
CA ASP A 34 9.57 6.34 -7.36
C ASP A 34 10.28 5.18 -8.08
N GLY A 35 10.13 5.12 -9.39
CA GLY A 35 10.58 3.98 -10.22
C GLY A 35 9.52 2.90 -10.42
N CYS A 36 8.39 2.94 -9.72
CA CYS A 36 7.25 2.05 -10.01
C CYS A 36 6.27 2.67 -11.01
N ALA A 37 5.42 1.84 -11.60
CA ALA A 37 4.16 2.23 -12.24
C ALA A 37 3.05 1.25 -11.88
N VAL A 38 1.79 1.69 -11.97
CA VAL A 38 0.62 0.87 -11.63
C VAL A 38 -0.37 0.85 -12.79
N ILE A 39 -0.76 -0.35 -13.21
CA ILE A 39 -1.87 -0.59 -14.11
C ILE A 39 -3.06 -1.13 -13.32
N PHE A 40 -4.18 -0.45 -13.44
CA PHE A 40 -5.48 -0.97 -13.08
C PHE A 40 -6.09 -1.65 -14.30
N HIS A 41 -6.11 -2.99 -14.30
CA HIS A 41 -6.82 -3.76 -15.31
C HIS A 41 -8.33 -3.71 -15.03
N SER A 42 -8.93 -2.61 -15.48
CA SER A 42 -10.24 -2.14 -15.02
C SER A 42 -10.91 -1.21 -16.02
N PRO A 43 -12.21 -0.93 -15.85
CA PRO A 43 -12.82 0.29 -16.38
C PRO A 43 -12.16 1.53 -15.77
N LEU A 44 -12.25 2.68 -16.46
CA LEU A 44 -11.63 3.93 -16.05
C LEU A 44 -12.04 4.39 -14.63
N GLY A 45 -13.26 4.07 -14.20
CA GLY A 45 -13.80 4.50 -12.90
C GLY A 45 -12.97 4.05 -11.70
N CYS A 46 -12.29 2.90 -11.75
CA CYS A 46 -11.46 2.43 -10.64
C CYS A 46 -10.24 3.34 -10.41
N ALA A 47 -9.60 3.80 -11.49
CA ALA A 47 -8.48 4.73 -11.41
C ALA A 47 -8.93 6.11 -10.91
N HIS A 48 -10.13 6.56 -11.33
CA HIS A 48 -10.72 7.79 -10.81
C HIS A 48 -10.97 7.72 -9.29
N VAL A 49 -11.47 6.60 -8.78
CA VAL A 49 -11.66 6.41 -7.33
C VAL A 49 -10.34 6.49 -6.57
N ALA A 50 -9.29 5.81 -7.03
CA ALA A 50 -7.96 5.88 -6.41
C ALA A 50 -7.41 7.31 -6.41
N THR A 51 -7.52 8.02 -7.53
CA THR A 51 -7.08 9.42 -7.67
C THR A 51 -7.83 10.35 -6.70
N LEU A 52 -9.15 10.16 -6.54
CA LEU A 52 -9.93 10.95 -5.58
C LEU A 52 -9.53 10.69 -4.12
N MET A 53 -9.08 9.48 -3.79
CA MET A 53 -8.59 9.16 -2.45
C MET A 53 -7.29 9.92 -2.13
N ASP A 54 -6.37 10.02 -3.08
CA ASP A 54 -5.13 10.79 -2.95
C ASP A 54 -5.41 12.28 -2.82
N LEU A 55 -6.30 12.82 -3.67
CA LEU A 55 -6.71 14.21 -3.59
C LEU A 55 -7.28 14.55 -2.19
N GLY A 56 -8.07 13.63 -1.61
CA GLY A 56 -8.57 13.76 -0.25
C GLY A 56 -7.45 13.75 0.80
N ALA A 57 -6.38 12.97 0.61
CA ALA A 57 -5.21 12.97 1.48
C ALA A 57 -4.42 14.28 1.37
N GLN A 58 -4.21 14.78 0.16
CA GLN A 58 -3.55 16.05 -0.12
C GLN A 58 -4.28 17.22 0.54
N TYR A 59 -5.61 17.31 0.40
CA TYR A 59 -6.38 18.37 1.07
C TYR A 59 -6.27 18.34 2.60
N ARG A 60 -6.13 17.17 3.21
CA ARG A 60 -5.87 17.07 4.66
C ARG A 60 -4.49 17.59 5.02
N LEU A 61 -3.46 17.27 4.23
CA LEU A 61 -2.10 17.79 4.44
C LEU A 61 -2.05 19.32 4.29
N ILE A 62 -2.71 19.86 3.27
CA ILE A 62 -2.85 21.31 3.06
C ILE A 62 -3.54 21.96 4.26
N GLY A 63 -4.61 21.33 4.78
CA GLY A 63 -5.31 21.77 5.99
C GLY A 63 -4.41 21.81 7.23
N ASP A 64 -3.41 20.93 7.30
CA ASP A 64 -2.39 20.88 8.36
C ASP A 64 -1.19 21.81 8.08
N HIS A 65 -1.30 22.72 7.10
CA HIS A 65 -0.22 23.60 6.63
C HIS A 65 1.04 22.83 6.23
N GLN A 66 0.86 21.67 5.61
CA GLN A 66 1.93 20.87 5.03
C GLN A 66 1.70 20.72 3.54
N ASP A 67 2.75 20.31 2.85
CA ASP A 67 2.70 19.96 1.44
C ASP A 67 3.29 18.57 1.22
N GLU A 68 2.66 17.79 0.35
CA GLU A 68 3.18 16.51 -0.10
C GLU A 68 4.13 16.78 -1.26
N ASN A 69 5.40 17.00 -0.94
CA ASN A 69 6.43 17.36 -1.93
C ASN A 69 6.92 16.15 -2.74
N ARG A 70 6.00 15.25 -3.12
CA ARG A 70 6.27 14.02 -3.88
C ARG A 70 5.16 13.81 -4.90
N ASP A 71 5.55 13.54 -6.13
CA ASP A 71 4.62 13.14 -7.16
C ASP A 71 4.22 11.68 -6.96
N THR A 72 2.99 11.35 -7.33
CA THR A 72 2.58 9.95 -7.41
C THR A 72 3.20 9.28 -8.62
N VAL A 73 3.42 7.98 -8.52
CA VAL A 73 3.81 7.15 -9.66
C VAL A 73 2.70 7.13 -10.71
N PRO A 74 3.00 6.79 -11.98
CA PRO A 74 1.96 6.69 -13.00
C PRO A 74 0.88 5.66 -12.62
N LEU A 75 -0.39 6.09 -12.61
CA LEU A 75 -1.57 5.22 -12.49
C LEU A 75 -2.32 5.19 -13.82
N ILE A 76 -2.32 4.04 -14.48
CA ILE A 76 -2.95 3.84 -15.79
C ILE A 76 -4.08 2.83 -15.65
N SER A 77 -5.20 3.07 -16.33
CA SER A 77 -6.24 2.06 -16.48
C SER A 77 -6.17 1.44 -17.87
N SER A 78 -6.32 0.12 -17.97
CA SER A 78 -6.54 -0.53 -19.28
C SER A 78 -7.88 -0.12 -19.90
N ASN A 79 -8.74 0.61 -19.16
CA ASN A 79 -10.00 1.18 -19.60
C ASN A 79 -10.95 0.14 -20.22
N LEU A 80 -11.19 -0.97 -19.54
CA LEU A 80 -12.12 -2.02 -19.98
C LEU A 80 -13.50 -1.43 -20.31
N GLN A 81 -14.01 -1.79 -21.48
CA GLN A 81 -15.30 -1.40 -22.02
C GLN A 81 -16.20 -2.63 -22.22
N GLU A 82 -17.46 -2.41 -22.55
CA GLU A 82 -18.47 -3.47 -22.72
C GLU A 82 -18.01 -4.60 -23.67
N LYS A 83 -17.35 -4.26 -24.79
CA LYS A 83 -16.82 -5.27 -25.71
C LYS A 83 -15.77 -6.18 -25.06
N ASP A 84 -14.97 -5.64 -24.16
CA ASP A 84 -13.91 -6.37 -23.47
C ASP A 84 -14.54 -7.33 -22.43
N CYS A 85 -15.74 -7.01 -21.93
CA CYS A 85 -16.51 -7.93 -21.10
C CYS A 85 -17.05 -9.15 -21.87
N ILE A 86 -17.16 -9.06 -23.20
CA ILE A 86 -17.66 -10.15 -24.06
C ILE A 86 -16.50 -11.01 -24.57
N PHE A 87 -15.41 -10.37 -24.98
CA PHE A 87 -14.29 -11.02 -25.69
C PHE A 87 -13.03 -11.21 -24.83
N GLY A 88 -13.02 -10.72 -23.59
CA GLY A 88 -11.83 -10.67 -22.74
C GLY A 88 -11.04 -9.36 -22.87
N GLY A 89 -10.31 -9.00 -21.82
CA GLY A 89 -9.53 -7.78 -21.71
C GLY A 89 -8.02 -7.96 -21.87
N VAL A 90 -7.53 -9.20 -21.99
CA VAL A 90 -6.11 -9.58 -22.03
C VAL A 90 -5.31 -8.81 -23.10
N GLU A 91 -5.79 -8.75 -24.35
CA GLU A 91 -5.10 -7.98 -25.41
C GLU A 91 -4.97 -6.49 -25.08
N LYS A 92 -5.97 -5.95 -24.39
CA LYS A 92 -5.98 -4.55 -23.96
C LYS A 92 -5.01 -4.32 -22.82
N LEU A 93 -4.88 -5.28 -21.90
CA LEU A 93 -3.85 -5.27 -20.87
C LEU A 93 -2.46 -5.27 -21.51
N ARG A 94 -2.21 -6.17 -22.48
CA ARG A 94 -0.93 -6.26 -23.17
C ARG A 94 -0.55 -4.94 -23.87
N GLY A 95 -1.50 -4.32 -24.57
CA GLY A 95 -1.31 -3.01 -25.17
C GLY A 95 -1.06 -1.91 -24.14
N CYS A 96 -1.77 -1.95 -23.00
CA CYS A 96 -1.56 -1.01 -21.89
C CYS A 96 -0.15 -1.15 -21.28
N ILE A 97 0.31 -2.38 -21.05
CA ILE A 97 1.66 -2.66 -20.57
C ILE A 97 2.68 -2.09 -21.54
N ALA A 98 2.55 -2.38 -22.84
CA ALA A 98 3.47 -1.85 -23.86
C ALA A 98 3.53 -0.31 -23.85
N HIS A 99 2.37 0.35 -23.77
CA HIS A 99 2.31 1.81 -23.66
C HIS A 99 2.99 2.33 -22.39
N VAL A 100 2.81 1.65 -21.26
CA VAL A 100 3.44 2.04 -20.00
C VAL A 100 4.96 1.93 -20.06
N MET A 101 5.45 0.82 -20.62
CA MET A 101 6.88 0.57 -20.80
C MET A 101 7.52 1.59 -21.75
N GLU A 102 6.85 1.95 -22.85
CA GLU A 102 7.35 2.95 -23.81
C GLU A 102 7.39 4.36 -23.21
N THR A 103 6.34 4.74 -22.47
CA THR A 103 6.13 6.13 -22.05
C THR A 103 6.86 6.48 -20.76
N TRP A 104 6.83 5.60 -19.75
CA TRP A 104 7.39 5.90 -18.42
C TRP A 104 8.64 5.08 -18.09
N GLN A 105 8.89 3.98 -18.79
CA GLN A 105 10.06 3.10 -18.56
C GLN A 105 10.29 2.81 -17.06
N PRO A 106 9.28 2.27 -16.34
CA PRO A 106 9.41 2.03 -14.91
C PRO A 106 10.45 0.93 -14.64
N GLN A 107 11.00 0.93 -13.43
CA GLN A 107 11.87 -0.12 -12.91
C GLN A 107 11.07 -1.32 -12.36
N CYS A 108 9.79 -1.12 -12.04
CA CYS A 108 8.89 -2.15 -11.52
C CYS A 108 7.44 -1.83 -11.88
N LEU A 109 6.68 -2.82 -12.35
CA LEU A 109 5.28 -2.65 -12.75
C LEU A 109 4.36 -3.45 -11.84
N PHE A 110 3.32 -2.81 -11.33
CA PHE A 110 2.23 -3.47 -10.60
C PHE A 110 0.97 -3.51 -11.45
N ILE A 111 0.28 -4.64 -11.48
CA ILE A 111 -1.00 -4.82 -12.15
C ILE A 111 -2.03 -5.25 -11.13
N ALA A 112 -3.00 -4.36 -10.85
CA ALA A 112 -4.14 -4.65 -9.99
C ALA A 112 -5.36 -5.01 -10.84
N THR A 113 -6.10 -6.04 -10.44
CA THR A 113 -7.25 -6.53 -11.20
C THR A 113 -8.59 -6.10 -10.60
N SER A 114 -9.50 -5.64 -11.46
CA SER A 114 -10.85 -5.20 -11.07
C SER A 114 -11.87 -6.33 -11.00
N CYS A 115 -13.05 -6.02 -10.45
CA CYS A 115 -14.19 -6.92 -10.46
C CYS A 115 -14.63 -7.34 -11.86
N VAL A 116 -14.50 -6.45 -12.85
CA VAL A 116 -14.80 -6.81 -14.24
C VAL A 116 -13.81 -7.86 -14.75
N ALA A 117 -12.51 -7.58 -14.64
CA ALA A 117 -11.46 -8.51 -15.07
C ALA A 117 -11.54 -9.87 -14.35
N GLY A 118 -11.85 -9.85 -13.04
CA GLY A 118 -12.01 -11.07 -12.25
C GLY A 118 -13.24 -11.90 -12.63
N VAL A 119 -14.36 -11.27 -13.00
CA VAL A 119 -15.58 -11.97 -13.41
C VAL A 119 -15.44 -12.60 -14.80
N ILE A 120 -14.81 -11.90 -15.74
CA ILE A 120 -14.60 -12.44 -17.10
C ILE A 120 -13.47 -13.47 -17.15
N GLY A 121 -12.64 -13.54 -16.11
CA GLY A 121 -11.59 -14.54 -15.98
C GLY A 121 -10.36 -14.24 -16.82
N ASP A 122 -10.01 -12.96 -16.99
CA ASP A 122 -8.78 -12.59 -17.68
C ASP A 122 -7.55 -13.12 -16.93
N ASP A 123 -6.64 -13.78 -17.64
CA ASP A 123 -5.39 -14.31 -17.08
C ASP A 123 -4.31 -13.24 -16.99
N VAL A 124 -4.47 -12.36 -16.00
CA VAL A 124 -3.56 -11.24 -15.74
C VAL A 124 -2.22 -11.73 -15.18
N GLN A 125 -2.18 -12.91 -14.55
CA GLN A 125 -0.95 -13.48 -14.03
C GLN A 125 -0.03 -13.89 -15.19
N GLN A 126 -0.56 -14.61 -16.19
CA GLN A 126 0.21 -14.98 -17.38
C GLN A 126 0.73 -13.73 -18.12
N GLU A 127 -0.10 -12.69 -18.31
CA GLU A 127 0.35 -11.46 -18.96
C GLU A 127 1.44 -10.72 -18.18
N ALA A 128 1.41 -10.77 -16.84
CA ALA A 128 2.46 -10.20 -16.02
C ALA A 128 3.79 -10.93 -16.23
N GLU A 129 3.77 -12.27 -16.24
CA GLU A 129 4.94 -13.11 -16.48
C GLU A 129 5.52 -12.92 -17.89
N ASP A 130 4.67 -12.85 -18.91
CA ASP A 130 5.07 -12.59 -20.29
C ASP A 130 5.69 -11.19 -20.44
N ALA A 131 5.10 -10.19 -19.79
CA ALA A 131 5.62 -8.83 -19.78
C ALA A 131 6.98 -8.74 -19.08
N GLU A 132 7.14 -9.42 -17.94
CA GLU A 132 8.41 -9.48 -17.23
C GLU A 132 9.50 -10.11 -18.09
N ALA A 133 9.23 -11.25 -18.72
CA ALA A 133 10.18 -11.91 -19.61
C ALA A 133 10.54 -11.04 -20.83
N LYS A 134 9.59 -10.24 -21.32
CA LYS A 134 9.79 -9.39 -22.49
C LYS A 134 10.57 -8.11 -22.19
N TYR A 135 10.27 -7.44 -21.07
CA TYR A 135 10.82 -6.12 -20.74
C TYR A 135 11.97 -6.16 -19.74
N ASP A 136 12.28 -7.33 -19.16
CA ASP A 136 13.36 -7.53 -18.19
C ASP A 136 13.25 -6.62 -16.96
N ILE A 137 12.02 -6.36 -16.52
CA ILE A 137 11.71 -5.70 -15.26
C ILE A 137 10.71 -6.53 -14.46
N PRO A 138 10.74 -6.48 -13.12
CA PRO A 138 9.74 -7.13 -12.29
C PRO A 138 8.32 -6.63 -12.62
N VAL A 139 7.41 -7.56 -12.89
CA VAL A 139 5.98 -7.28 -13.07
C VAL A 139 5.20 -8.09 -12.04
N LEU A 140 4.46 -7.42 -11.17
CA LEU A 140 3.67 -8.05 -10.11
C LEU A 140 2.19 -7.94 -10.41
N CYS A 141 1.52 -9.08 -10.51
CA CYS A 141 0.07 -9.14 -10.50
C CYS A 141 -0.44 -9.24 -9.06
N VAL A 142 -1.49 -8.47 -8.73
CA VAL A 142 -2.23 -8.60 -7.47
C VAL A 142 -3.66 -9.06 -7.79
N PRO A 143 -3.90 -10.39 -7.88
CA PRO A 143 -5.09 -10.96 -8.49
C PRO A 143 -6.26 -11.07 -7.50
N TYR A 144 -6.70 -9.96 -6.92
CA TYR A 144 -7.90 -9.93 -6.09
C TYR A 144 -9.18 -9.71 -6.88
N GLY A 145 -9.11 -9.29 -8.14
CA GLY A 145 -10.29 -9.08 -8.97
C GLY A 145 -11.31 -8.17 -8.30
N GLY A 146 -10.91 -7.20 -7.47
CA GLY A 146 -11.79 -6.29 -6.73
C GLY A 146 -12.82 -6.89 -5.76
N PHE A 147 -13.04 -8.21 -5.74
CA PHE A 147 -14.00 -8.91 -4.87
C PHE A 147 -13.47 -10.23 -4.29
N LEU A 148 -12.45 -10.83 -4.90
CA LEU A 148 -11.70 -11.92 -4.26
C LEU A 148 -10.83 -11.26 -3.19
N GLY A 149 -10.91 -11.74 -1.95
CA GLY A 149 -10.37 -11.04 -0.79
C GLY A 149 -11.46 -10.30 0.00
N GLY A 150 -11.04 -9.41 0.89
CA GLY A 150 -11.91 -8.59 1.71
C GLY A 150 -11.94 -7.16 1.24
N GLU A 151 -11.42 -6.27 2.06
CA GLU A 151 -11.51 -4.82 1.87
C GLU A 151 -10.15 -4.25 1.43
N TYR A 152 -10.08 -2.94 1.30
CA TYR A 152 -8.88 -2.15 1.08
C TYR A 152 -7.60 -2.69 1.77
N SER A 153 -7.70 -3.11 3.03
CA SER A 153 -6.58 -3.62 3.82
C SER A 153 -5.92 -4.84 3.18
N ASP A 154 -6.70 -5.73 2.56
CA ASP A 154 -6.18 -6.97 2.01
C ASP A 154 -5.33 -6.70 0.78
N GLY A 155 -5.79 -5.79 -0.10
CA GLY A 155 -5.00 -5.30 -1.24
C GLY A 155 -3.70 -4.64 -0.78
N TYR A 156 -3.76 -3.83 0.27
CA TYR A 156 -2.58 -3.17 0.83
C TYR A 156 -1.56 -4.16 1.40
N PHE A 157 -1.98 -5.05 2.32
CA PHE A 157 -1.07 -5.98 2.98
C PHE A 157 -0.58 -7.10 2.07
N GLN A 158 -1.35 -7.52 1.08
CA GLN A 158 -0.84 -8.47 0.08
C GLN A 158 0.24 -7.84 -0.79
N THR A 159 0.06 -6.59 -1.19
CA THR A 159 1.08 -5.86 -1.96
C THR A 159 2.37 -5.74 -1.14
N VAL A 160 2.24 -5.43 0.15
CA VAL A 160 3.37 -5.43 1.10
C VAL A 160 4.10 -6.78 1.12
N ARG A 161 3.35 -7.88 1.26
CA ARG A 161 3.93 -9.23 1.30
C ARG A 161 4.64 -9.58 0.00
N LEU A 162 4.03 -9.31 -1.15
CA LEU A 162 4.64 -9.52 -2.46
C LEU A 162 5.95 -8.73 -2.60
N ILE A 163 5.99 -7.48 -2.13
CA ILE A 163 7.21 -6.68 -2.13
C ILE A 163 8.28 -7.29 -1.21
N MET A 164 7.90 -7.65 0.01
CA MET A 164 8.80 -8.30 0.99
C MET A 164 9.36 -9.61 0.45
N GLU A 165 8.53 -10.41 -0.21
CA GLU A 165 8.90 -11.70 -0.78
C GLU A 165 9.89 -11.57 -1.92
N ARG A 166 9.65 -10.60 -2.79
CA ARG A 166 10.32 -10.48 -4.07
C ARG A 166 11.61 -9.67 -4.02
N PHE A 167 11.64 -8.60 -3.22
CA PHE A 167 12.70 -7.59 -3.30
C PHE A 167 13.58 -7.48 -2.06
N ILE A 168 13.13 -8.01 -0.93
CA ILE A 168 13.79 -7.75 0.36
C ILE A 168 14.46 -9.03 0.86
N LYS A 169 15.75 -8.93 1.14
CA LYS A 169 16.55 -10.01 1.73
C LYS A 169 17.08 -9.56 3.10
N PRO A 170 17.29 -10.48 4.06
CA PRO A 170 17.94 -10.13 5.32
C PRO A 170 19.32 -9.51 5.09
N GLN A 171 19.58 -8.38 5.76
CA GLN A 171 20.85 -7.67 5.68
C GLN A 171 21.34 -7.25 7.08
N PRO A 172 22.66 -6.99 7.25
CA PRO A 172 23.19 -6.44 8.49
C PRO A 172 22.49 -5.14 8.90
N LYS A 173 22.24 -4.98 10.20
CA LYS A 173 21.54 -3.82 10.73
C LYS A 173 22.49 -2.64 10.86
N VAL A 174 22.04 -1.47 10.42
CA VAL A 174 22.70 -0.18 10.67
C VAL A 174 22.19 0.38 11.99
N PRO A 175 23.03 0.53 13.02
CA PRO A 175 22.62 1.06 14.31
C PRO A 175 21.95 2.42 14.20
N GLY A 176 20.83 2.60 14.91
CA GLY A 176 20.09 3.86 14.96
C GLY A 176 19.20 4.13 13.74
N ARG A 177 19.22 3.29 12.71
CA ARG A 177 18.35 3.44 11.54
C ARG A 177 16.96 2.86 11.80
N VAL A 178 15.95 3.68 11.53
CA VAL A 178 14.54 3.36 11.79
C VAL A 178 13.74 3.25 10.49
N LEU A 179 12.90 2.23 10.43
CA LEU A 179 11.85 2.06 9.43
C LEU A 179 10.49 2.33 10.08
N LEU A 180 9.78 3.37 9.63
CA LEU A 180 8.36 3.51 9.94
C LEU A 180 7.56 2.55 9.05
N PHE A 181 6.62 1.82 9.65
CA PHE A 181 5.86 0.79 8.95
C PHE A 181 4.37 1.14 8.93
N GLY A 182 3.86 1.55 7.76
CA GLY A 182 2.49 1.99 7.55
C GLY A 182 2.41 3.35 6.86
N ASP A 183 1.21 3.69 6.40
CA ASP A 183 0.98 4.92 5.64
C ASP A 183 0.74 6.16 6.53
N GLN A 184 -0.27 6.20 7.41
CA GLN A 184 -0.61 7.38 8.25
C GLN A 184 -0.40 8.77 7.59
N MET A 185 -0.94 8.96 6.38
CA MET A 185 -0.81 10.22 5.59
C MET A 185 0.63 10.56 5.17
N GLY A 186 1.49 9.56 5.06
CA GLY A 186 2.83 9.69 4.52
C GLY A 186 3.85 10.38 5.42
N PRO A 187 5.07 10.61 4.91
CA PRO A 187 6.19 11.21 5.62
C PRO A 187 5.91 12.60 6.18
N CYS A 188 5.03 13.33 5.51
CA CYS A 188 4.56 14.66 5.87
C CYS A 188 3.29 14.62 6.74
N GLY A 189 2.72 13.46 7.06
CA GLY A 189 1.55 13.34 7.92
C GLY A 189 1.83 13.73 9.37
N GLN A 190 0.84 14.29 10.07
CA GLN A 190 0.99 14.79 11.45
C GLN A 190 1.60 13.75 12.39
N TYR A 191 1.10 12.51 12.32
CA TYR A 191 1.56 11.42 13.16
C TYR A 191 3.01 11.02 12.85
N ALA A 192 3.36 10.84 11.57
CA ALA A 192 4.72 10.49 11.17
C ALA A 192 5.73 11.60 11.55
N ARG A 193 5.38 12.88 11.40
CA ARG A 193 6.23 14.00 11.82
C ARG A 193 6.49 13.99 13.32
N GLU A 194 5.46 13.75 14.13
CA GLU A 194 5.60 13.72 15.57
C GLU A 194 6.43 12.53 16.04
N VAL A 195 6.21 11.34 15.47
CA VAL A 195 7.05 10.16 15.73
C VAL A 195 8.51 10.43 15.37
N LYS A 196 8.79 11.01 14.19
CA LYS A 196 10.15 11.42 13.78
C LYS A 196 10.78 12.40 14.76
N ARG A 197 10.03 13.42 15.19
CA ARG A 197 10.50 14.42 16.17
C ARG A 197 10.87 13.75 17.49
N LEU A 198 10.03 12.85 18.01
CA LEU A 198 10.31 12.13 19.25
C LEU A 198 11.57 11.25 19.15
N LEU A 199 11.71 10.50 18.06
CA LEU A 199 12.87 9.63 17.82
C LEU A 199 14.17 10.40 17.68
N SER A 200 14.12 11.62 17.12
CA SER A 200 15.31 12.47 16.96
C SER A 200 15.99 12.82 18.29
N TYR A 201 15.25 12.90 19.40
CA TYR A 201 15.83 13.13 20.73
C TYR A 201 16.71 11.97 21.23
N PHE A 202 16.54 10.78 20.66
CA PHE A 202 17.33 9.58 20.98
C PHE A 202 18.47 9.33 19.98
N GLY A 203 18.70 10.27 19.04
CA GLY A 203 19.68 10.10 17.98
C GLY A 203 19.32 9.04 16.94
N LEU A 204 18.03 8.68 16.85
CA LEU A 204 17.52 7.73 15.88
C LEU A 204 17.18 8.42 14.55
N ASP A 205 17.62 7.82 13.46
CA ASP A 205 17.43 8.32 12.09
C ASP A 205 16.30 7.58 11.40
N VAL A 206 15.20 8.29 11.13
CA VAL A 206 14.07 7.76 10.38
C VAL A 206 14.32 7.94 8.89
N LYS A 207 14.90 6.93 8.26
CA LYS A 207 15.21 6.96 6.82
C LYS A 207 13.98 6.72 5.95
N TRP A 208 13.13 5.77 6.34
CA TRP A 208 12.04 5.29 5.49
C TRP A 208 10.69 5.21 6.19
N GLN A 209 9.64 5.28 5.38
CA GLN A 209 8.27 4.97 5.76
C GLN A 209 7.70 4.06 4.68
N PHE A 210 7.38 2.81 5.03
CA PHE A 210 7.01 1.75 4.08
C PHE A 210 5.74 1.03 4.56
N PRO A 211 4.86 0.52 3.69
CA PRO A 211 4.87 0.65 2.24
C PRO A 211 4.45 2.04 1.76
N GLY A 212 4.67 2.31 0.48
CA GLY A 212 4.66 3.67 -0.08
C GLY A 212 5.97 4.41 0.23
N TYR A 213 6.18 5.58 -0.38
CA TYR A 213 7.20 6.58 -0.04
C TYR A 213 8.67 6.12 -0.01
N VAL A 214 8.98 4.93 -0.52
CA VAL A 214 10.34 4.44 -0.68
C VAL A 214 10.57 4.17 -2.16
N PRO A 215 11.55 4.86 -2.79
CA PRO A 215 11.94 4.58 -4.17
C PRO A 215 12.27 3.10 -4.36
N PHE A 216 11.91 2.55 -5.51
CA PHE A 216 12.16 1.14 -5.85
C PHE A 216 13.63 0.75 -5.67
N ALA A 217 14.55 1.64 -6.06
CA ALA A 217 15.99 1.44 -5.93
C ALA A 217 16.45 1.17 -4.47
N GLU A 218 15.72 1.66 -3.48
CA GLU A 218 16.07 1.53 -2.06
C GLU A 218 15.41 0.34 -1.37
N TRP A 219 14.50 -0.40 -2.03
CA TRP A 219 13.74 -1.48 -1.39
C TRP A 219 14.64 -2.57 -0.80
N SER A 220 15.74 -2.88 -1.49
CA SER A 220 16.69 -3.89 -1.03
C SER A 220 17.34 -3.50 0.31
N GLU A 221 17.48 -2.21 0.59
CA GLU A 221 18.12 -1.67 1.81
C GLU A 221 17.17 -1.58 3.01
N LEU A 222 15.86 -1.73 2.83
CA LEU A 222 14.88 -1.54 3.91
C LEU A 222 15.16 -2.44 5.12
N SER A 223 15.64 -3.66 4.88
CA SER A 223 15.99 -4.61 5.93
C SER A 223 17.25 -4.22 6.72
N THR A 224 17.99 -3.17 6.33
CA THR A 224 19.12 -2.64 7.10
C THR A 224 18.68 -1.83 8.32
N ALA A 225 17.40 -1.45 8.43
CA ALA A 225 16.90 -0.75 9.61
C ALA A 225 17.04 -1.61 10.87
N SER A 226 17.62 -1.05 11.94
CA SER A 226 17.78 -1.72 13.24
C SER A 226 16.48 -1.75 14.04
N LEU A 227 15.58 -0.79 13.81
CA LEU A 227 14.31 -0.64 14.51
C LEU A 227 13.16 -0.44 13.52
N LEU A 228 12.05 -1.14 13.75
CA LEU A 228 10.79 -0.98 13.04
C LEU A 228 9.73 -0.40 13.98
N ILE A 229 9.02 0.63 13.51
CA ILE A 229 7.96 1.30 14.27
C ILE A 229 6.67 1.28 13.44
N PRO A 230 5.68 0.45 13.82
CA PRO A 230 4.38 0.44 13.17
C PRO A 230 3.64 1.76 13.40
N LEU A 231 3.12 2.35 12.33
CA LEU A 231 2.30 3.54 12.36
C LEU A 231 0.82 3.16 12.49
N SER A 232 0.41 2.62 13.64
CA SER A 232 -0.98 2.28 13.93
C SER A 232 -1.65 3.31 14.85
N TYR A 233 -2.98 3.32 14.85
CA TYR A 233 -3.78 4.03 15.84
C TYR A 233 -4.58 3.03 16.68
N ALA A 234 -4.70 3.31 17.99
CA ALA A 234 -5.51 2.53 18.91
C ALA A 234 -6.98 2.46 18.43
N GLY A 235 -7.42 1.28 17.97
CA GLY A 235 -8.80 1.05 17.49
C GLY A 235 -8.93 0.57 16.05
N GLN A 236 -7.83 0.35 15.32
CA GLN A 236 -7.88 -0.41 14.06
C GLN A 236 -8.28 -1.87 14.36
N THR A 237 -9.51 -2.20 14.00
CA THR A 237 -10.24 -3.41 14.41
C THR A 237 -9.76 -4.73 13.77
N GLN A 238 -8.62 -4.77 13.06
CA GLN A 238 -8.21 -5.99 12.34
C GLN A 238 -6.74 -6.41 12.44
N GLY A 239 -5.88 -5.68 13.16
CA GLY A 239 -4.53 -6.14 13.48
C GLY A 239 -3.60 -6.40 12.28
N GLY A 240 -3.96 -5.90 11.08
CA GLY A 240 -3.26 -6.24 9.84
C GLY A 240 -1.85 -5.67 9.78
N LEU A 241 -1.67 -4.44 10.28
CA LEU A 241 -0.37 -3.77 10.31
C LEU A 241 0.55 -4.41 11.35
N GLU A 242 0.00 -4.81 12.50
CA GLU A 242 0.69 -5.53 13.56
C GLU A 242 1.18 -6.89 13.07
N LYS A 243 0.34 -7.62 12.34
CA LYS A 243 0.71 -8.91 11.73
C LYS A 243 1.82 -8.73 10.69
N ALA A 244 1.69 -7.75 9.80
CA ALA A 244 2.71 -7.48 8.79
C ALA A 244 4.04 -7.01 9.42
N ALA A 245 3.99 -6.21 10.48
CA ALA A 245 5.17 -5.79 11.23
C ALA A 245 5.83 -6.96 11.99
N ALA A 246 5.04 -7.88 12.56
CA ALA A 246 5.55 -9.10 13.18
C ALA A 246 6.21 -10.02 12.15
N GLU A 247 5.56 -10.21 11.00
CA GLU A 247 6.10 -10.97 9.86
C GLU A 247 7.43 -10.37 9.37
N TRP A 248 7.52 -9.04 9.27
CA TRP A 248 8.77 -8.34 8.96
C TRP A 248 9.86 -8.59 10.00
N ALA A 249 9.52 -8.46 11.29
CA ALA A 249 10.46 -8.62 12.39
C ALA A 249 11.04 -10.04 12.42
N GLU A 250 10.18 -11.05 12.26
CA GLU A 250 10.56 -12.47 12.18
C GLU A 250 11.46 -12.74 10.96
N ARG A 251 11.04 -12.28 9.78
CA ARG A 251 11.74 -12.59 8.52
C ARG A 251 13.09 -11.92 8.38
N PHE A 252 13.21 -10.67 8.85
CA PHE A 252 14.40 -9.85 8.65
C PHE A 252 15.21 -9.60 9.91
N GLY A 253 14.81 -10.14 11.06
CA GLY A 253 15.50 -9.96 12.34
C GLY A 253 15.54 -8.49 12.78
N THR A 254 14.48 -7.72 12.50
CA THR A 254 14.40 -6.30 12.87
C THR A 254 13.70 -6.16 14.21
N GLN A 255 14.30 -5.46 15.17
CA GLN A 255 13.62 -5.17 16.43
C GLN A 255 12.38 -4.31 16.15
N SER A 256 11.25 -4.65 16.75
CA SER A 256 9.98 -3.95 16.49
C SER A 256 9.24 -3.62 17.77
N ILE A 257 8.61 -2.44 17.81
CA ILE A 257 7.80 -1.97 18.95
C ILE A 257 6.33 -1.94 18.49
N CYS A 258 5.65 -3.08 18.63
CA CYS A 258 4.27 -3.26 18.14
C CYS A 258 3.19 -3.22 19.23
N ASP A 259 3.58 -3.36 20.51
CA ASP A 259 2.65 -3.66 21.60
C ASP A 259 2.16 -2.41 22.37
N VAL A 260 2.77 -1.26 22.11
CA VAL A 260 2.38 0.03 22.71
C VAL A 260 2.31 1.09 21.63
N TYR A 261 1.19 1.82 21.57
CA TYR A 261 1.01 2.93 20.66
C TYR A 261 1.10 4.27 21.40
N PRO A 262 1.84 5.26 20.89
CA PRO A 262 2.01 6.57 21.53
C PRO A 262 0.75 7.44 21.38
N VAL A 263 -0.37 7.00 21.95
CA VAL A 263 -1.65 7.71 21.99
C VAL A 263 -2.02 8.00 23.44
N GLY A 264 -2.13 9.29 23.77
CA GLY A 264 -2.33 9.76 25.14
C GLY A 264 -1.03 9.74 25.96
N TRP A 265 -1.05 10.45 27.09
CA TRP A 265 0.14 10.70 27.90
C TRP A 265 0.81 9.41 28.39
N GLN A 266 0.05 8.52 29.02
CA GLN A 266 0.58 7.29 29.61
C GLN A 266 1.21 6.37 28.57
N ASN A 267 0.52 6.11 27.46
CA ASN A 267 1.06 5.22 26.44
C ASN A 267 2.26 5.83 25.71
N THR A 268 2.26 7.16 25.51
CA THR A 268 3.43 7.85 24.96
C THR A 268 4.64 7.69 25.88
N CYS A 269 4.48 7.89 27.19
CA CYS A 269 5.55 7.66 28.17
C CYS A 269 6.03 6.20 28.16
N THR A 270 5.12 5.23 28.07
CA THR A 270 5.47 3.81 28.02
C THR A 270 6.21 3.46 26.74
N TRP A 271 5.76 3.99 25.60
CA TRP A 271 6.39 3.80 24.30
C TRP A 271 7.81 4.37 24.28
N LEU A 272 8.00 5.60 24.77
CA LEU A 272 9.31 6.25 24.85
C LEU A 272 10.33 5.50 25.73
N ARG A 273 9.88 4.74 26.74
CA ARG A 273 10.77 3.92 27.57
C ARG A 273 11.25 2.65 26.88
N LYS A 274 10.60 2.24 25.78
CA LYS A 274 10.97 1.06 24.99
C LYS A 274 11.92 1.40 23.83
N ILE A 275 11.96 2.67 23.46
CA ILE A 275 12.92 3.26 22.52
C ILE A 275 14.27 3.37 23.23
#